data_AF-A0A957MSZ4-F1
#
_entry.id   AF-A0A957MSZ4-F1
#
_cell.length_a   1.000
_cell.length_b   1.000
_cell.length_c   1.000
_cell.angle_alpha   90.00
_cell.angle_beta   90.00
_cell.angle_gamma   90.00
#
_symmetry.space_group_name_H-M   'P 1'
#
loop_
_entity.id
_entity.type
_entity.pdbx_description
1 polymer ?
#
loop_
_entity_poly.entity_id
_entity_poly.type
_entity_poly.pdbx_seq_one_letter_code
_entity_poly.pdbx_strand_id
1 'polypeptide(L)'
;MPRLHYSGGQLPTPDTFARELREAREAYDPLEELLALERVLLLLEQQHGLSSAEFYQRFLAGEGGDSPEVIAWVGRYEVYLSLKAAISQSLSRAGLAA
;
A
#
# COMPACT_ATOMS: atom_id res chain seq x y z
N MET A 1 2.98 5.11 -0.55
CA MET A 1 3.78 5.67 -1.68
C MET A 1 3.43 7.14 -1.83
N PRO A 2 4.38 8.03 -2.21
CA PRO A 2 4.07 9.43 -2.45
C PRO A 2 3.03 9.57 -3.58
N ARG A 3 2.01 10.41 -3.37
CA ARG A 3 0.92 10.65 -4.34
C ARG A 3 0.96 12.10 -4.77
N LEU A 4 0.94 12.32 -6.08
CA LEU A 4 0.81 13.64 -6.69
C LEU A 4 -0.54 13.68 -7.41
N HIS A 5 -1.34 14.71 -7.15
CA HIS A 5 -2.63 14.90 -7.79
C HIS A 5 -2.60 16.17 -8.63
N TYR A 6 -2.83 16.02 -9.92
CA TYR A 6 -2.99 17.13 -10.86
C TYR A 6 -4.45 17.20 -11.29
N SER A 7 -5.05 18.37 -11.21
CA SER A 7 -6.43 18.62 -11.63
C SER A 7 -6.50 19.89 -12.48
N GLY A 8 -7.45 19.98 -13.41
CA GLY A 8 -7.62 21.16 -14.26
C GLY A 8 -6.88 21.15 -15.61
N GLY A 9 -6.36 20.00 -16.05
CA GLY A 9 -5.90 19.79 -17.44
C GLY A 9 -4.51 20.36 -17.79
N GLN A 10 -3.85 21.06 -16.86
CA GLN A 10 -2.49 21.56 -17.07
C GLN A 10 -1.51 20.67 -16.30
N LEU A 11 -0.69 19.93 -17.05
CA LEU A 11 0.38 19.11 -16.49
C LEU A 11 1.58 19.99 -16.11
N PRO A 12 2.31 19.65 -15.04
CA PRO A 12 3.50 20.39 -14.63
C PRO A 12 4.60 20.29 -15.69
N THR A 13 5.49 21.29 -15.70
CA THR A 13 6.76 21.14 -16.42
C THR A 13 7.61 20.04 -15.77
N PRO A 14 8.56 19.41 -16.50
CA PRO A 14 9.43 18.39 -15.93
C PRO A 14 10.15 18.81 -14.65
N ASP A 15 10.64 20.06 -14.58
CA ASP A 15 11.31 20.58 -13.39
C ASP A 15 10.37 20.73 -12.19
N THR A 16 9.13 21.16 -12.45
CA THR A 16 8.10 21.29 -11.42
C THR A 16 7.72 19.91 -10.88
N PHE A 17 7.46 18.95 -11.76
CA PHE A 17 7.18 17.56 -11.39
C PHE A 17 8.32 16.95 -10.56
N ALA A 18 9.57 17.15 -10.98
CA ALA A 18 10.73 16.60 -10.29
C ALA A 18 10.89 17.19 -8.88
N ARG A 19 10.58 18.48 -8.69
CA ARG A 19 10.57 19.12 -7.38
C ARG A 19 9.45 18.55 -6.51
N GLU A 20 8.21 18.54 -7.00
CA GLU A 20 7.05 18.06 -6.26
C GLU A 20 7.19 16.58 -5.86
N LEU A 21 7.78 15.75 -6.74
CA LEU A 21 8.06 14.35 -6.42
C LEU A 21 9.11 14.19 -5.31
N ARG A 22 10.14 15.05 -5.27
CA ARG A 22 11.12 15.03 -4.17
C ARG A 22 10.47 15.43 -2.86
N GLU A 23 9.72 16.53 -2.86
CA GLU A 23 9.00 17.02 -1.67
C GLU A 23 8.02 15.96 -1.15
N ALA A 24 7.24 15.33 -2.03
CA ALA A 24 6.32 14.27 -1.66
C ALA A 24 7.04 13.03 -1.13
N ARG A 25 8.24 12.71 -1.61
CA ARG A 25 9.07 11.62 -1.09
C ARG A 25 9.64 11.93 0.29
N GLU A 26 10.08 13.16 0.52
CA GLU A 26 10.60 13.61 1.82
C GLU A 26 9.51 13.63 2.89
N ALA A 27 8.29 13.99 2.51
CA ALA A 27 7.13 13.97 3.41
C ALA A 27 6.53 12.56 3.60
N TYR A 28 6.94 11.57 2.82
CA TYR A 28 6.34 10.25 2.84
C TYR A 28 6.88 9.39 3.99
N ASP A 29 6.02 9.02 4.93
CA ASP A 29 6.32 8.04 5.98
C ASP A 29 5.78 6.64 5.60
N PRO A 30 6.65 5.68 5.25
CA PRO A 30 6.23 4.33 4.90
C PRO A 30 5.68 3.52 6.08
N LEU A 31 6.07 3.84 7.32
CA LEU A 31 5.57 3.16 8.52
C LEU A 31 4.14 3.62 8.82
N GLU A 32 3.86 4.92 8.71
CA GLU A 32 2.49 5.43 8.86
C GLU A 32 1.55 4.81 7.81
N GLU A 33 1.97 4.71 6.55
CA GLU A 33 1.11 4.08 5.52
C GLU A 33 0.93 2.57 5.76
N LEU A 34 1.95 1.86 6.26
CA LEU A 34 1.81 0.46 6.67
C LEU A 34 0.77 0.30 7.78
N LEU A 35 0.83 1.15 8.82
CA LEU A 35 -0.12 1.12 9.94
C LEU A 35 -1.54 1.51 9.51
N ALA A 36 -1.67 2.42 8.55
CA ALA A 36 -2.97 2.76 7.97
C ALA A 36 -3.57 1.58 7.19
N LEU A 37 -2.77 0.87 6.41
CA LEU A 37 -3.20 -0.34 5.70
C LEU A 37 -3.62 -1.45 6.66
N GLU A 38 -2.81 -1.72 7.69
CA GLU A 38 -3.13 -2.71 8.72
C GLU A 38 -4.52 -2.45 9.34
N ARG A 39 -4.83 -1.20 9.69
CA ARG A 39 -6.15 -0.83 10.24
C ARG A 39 -7.29 -1.12 9.27
N VAL A 40 -7.11 -0.84 7.98
CA VAL A 40 -8.14 -1.12 6.96
C VAL A 40 -8.31 -2.62 6.75
N LEU A 41 -7.21 -3.37 6.71
CA LEU A 41 -7.23 -4.83 6.59
C LEU A 41 -7.95 -5.46 7.78
N LEU A 42 -7.63 -5.05 9.02
CA LEU A 42 -8.31 -5.55 10.22
C LEU A 42 -9.84 -5.34 10.19
N LEU A 43 -10.31 -4.22 9.65
CA LEU A 43 -11.75 -3.98 9.50
C LEU A 43 -12.39 -4.95 8.50
N LEU A 44 -11.74 -5.20 7.37
CA LEU A 44 -12.21 -6.17 6.37
C LEU A 44 -12.20 -7.60 6.94
N GLU A 45 -11.14 -7.95 7.66
CA GLU A 45 -11.01 -9.25 8.31
C GLU A 45 -12.12 -9.50 9.33
N GLN A 46 -12.46 -8.49 10.13
CA GLN A 46 -13.57 -8.56 11.08
C GLN A 46 -14.94 -8.65 10.38
N GLN A 47 -15.14 -7.90 9.30
CA GLN A 47 -16.39 -7.90 8.54
C GLN A 47 -16.68 -9.26 7.89
N HIS A 48 -15.64 -9.91 7.36
CA HIS A 48 -15.77 -11.15 6.59
C HIS A 48 -15.39 -12.40 7.39
N GLY A 49 -14.87 -12.25 8.62
CA GLY A 49 -14.46 -13.36 9.48
C GLY A 49 -13.30 -14.19 8.91
N LEU A 50 -12.42 -13.56 8.14
CA LEU A 50 -11.34 -14.22 7.39
C LEU A 50 -10.11 -13.33 7.43
N SER A 51 -8.92 -13.88 7.71
CA SER A 51 -7.69 -13.08 7.64
C SER A 51 -7.40 -12.64 6.20
N SER A 52 -6.71 -11.51 6.02
CA SER A 52 -6.34 -11.02 4.68
C SER A 52 -5.43 -12.00 3.96
N ALA A 53 -4.62 -12.76 4.71
CA ALA A 53 -3.78 -13.82 4.17
C ALA A 53 -4.62 -14.97 3.59
N GLU A 54 -5.61 -15.46 4.34
CA GLU A 54 -6.50 -16.54 3.87
C GLU A 54 -7.38 -16.06 2.71
N PHE A 55 -7.92 -14.85 2.82
CA PHE A 55 -8.69 -14.21 1.75
C PHE A 55 -7.88 -14.11 0.46
N TYR A 56 -6.63 -13.66 0.53
CA TYR A 56 -5.76 -13.55 -0.63
C TYR A 56 -5.47 -14.91 -1.27
N GLN A 57 -5.25 -15.96 -0.48
CA GLN A 57 -5.09 -17.32 -1.02
C GLN A 57 -6.35 -17.81 -1.77
N ARG A 58 -7.54 -17.58 -1.20
CA ARG A 58 -8.81 -17.91 -1.87
C ARG A 58 -9.00 -17.12 -3.17
N PHE A 59 -8.67 -15.82 -3.15
CA PHE A 59 -8.71 -15.00 -4.35
C PHE A 59 -7.81 -15.56 -5.46
N LEU A 60 -6.57 -15.93 -5.13
CA LEU A 60 -5.64 -16.56 -6.09
C LEU A 60 -6.14 -17.92 -6.61
N ALA A 61 -6.92 -18.65 -5.80
CA ALA A 61 -7.59 -19.88 -6.21
C ALA A 61 -8.84 -19.64 -7.08
N GLY A 62 -9.25 -18.38 -7.30
CA GLY A 62 -10.44 -18.02 -8.07
C GLY A 62 -11.75 -18.04 -7.25
N GLU A 63 -11.67 -18.15 -5.93
CA GLU A 63 -12.82 -18.28 -5.04
C GLU A 63 -13.37 -16.92 -4.52
N GLY A 64 -12.75 -15.79 -4.91
CA GLY A 64 -13.04 -14.46 -4.38
C GLY A 64 -14.04 -13.62 -5.19
N GLY A 65 -14.37 -14.01 -6.42
CA GLY A 65 -15.16 -13.16 -7.34
C GLY A 65 -14.43 -11.88 -7.75
N ASP A 66 -15.16 -10.92 -8.32
CA ASP A 66 -14.63 -9.69 -8.91
C ASP A 66 -15.31 -8.40 -8.39
N SER A 67 -15.94 -8.49 -7.20
CA SER A 67 -16.59 -7.32 -6.61
C SER A 67 -15.58 -6.20 -6.36
N PRO A 68 -15.99 -4.92 -6.43
CA PRO A 68 -15.10 -3.79 -6.16
C PRO A 68 -14.43 -3.87 -4.78
N GLU A 69 -15.13 -4.42 -3.78
CA GLU A 69 -14.58 -4.65 -2.45
C GLU A 69 -13.47 -5.69 -2.46
N VAL A 70 -13.69 -6.83 -3.13
CA VAL A 70 -12.72 -7.93 -3.26
C VAL A 70 -11.44 -7.42 -3.92
N ILE A 71 -11.57 -6.78 -5.09
CA ILE A 71 -10.42 -6.24 -5.82
C ILE A 71 -9.66 -5.22 -4.98
N ALA A 72 -10.38 -4.37 -4.26
CA ALA A 72 -9.76 -3.35 -3.42
C ALA A 72 -9.14 -3.94 -2.14
N TRP A 73 -9.66 -5.04 -1.58
CA TRP A 73 -9.03 -5.75 -0.47
C TRP A 73 -7.73 -6.40 -0.91
N VAL A 74 -7.75 -7.13 -2.02
CA VAL A 74 -6.55 -7.73 -2.65
C VAL A 74 -5.47 -6.66 -2.84
N GLY A 75 -5.80 -5.56 -3.51
CA GLY A 75 -4.83 -4.49 -3.77
C GLY A 75 -4.26 -3.88 -2.49
N ARG A 76 -5.07 -3.68 -1.44
CA ARG A 76 -4.57 -3.19 -0.15
C ARG A 76 -3.61 -4.17 0.51
N TYR A 77 -3.94 -5.46 0.47
CA TYR A 77 -3.09 -6.49 1.06
C TYR A 77 -1.75 -6.64 0.32
N GLU A 78 -1.76 -6.54 -1.01
CA GLU A 78 -0.52 -6.56 -1.80
C GLU A 78 0.39 -5.36 -1.50
N VAL A 79 -0.19 -4.16 -1.36
CA VAL A 79 0.57 -2.97 -0.96
C VAL A 79 1.13 -3.14 0.46
N TYR A 80 0.34 -3.69 1.38
CA TYR A 80 0.79 -3.99 2.74
C TYR A 80 2.00 -4.93 2.75
N LEU A 81 1.92 -6.06 2.04
CA LEU A 81 3.03 -7.02 1.94
C LEU A 81 4.28 -6.38 1.35
N SER A 82 4.10 -5.57 0.31
CA SER A 82 5.20 -4.86 -0.36
C SER A 82 5.89 -3.86 0.58
N LEU A 83 5.12 -3.06 1.32
CA LEU A 83 5.67 -2.10 2.28
C LEU A 83 6.35 -2.79 3.45
N LYS A 84 5.74 -3.84 4.00
CA LYS A 84 6.33 -4.65 5.07
C LYS A 84 7.68 -5.23 4.64
N ALA A 85 7.76 -5.80 3.44
CA ALA A 85 9.00 -6.33 2.89
C ALA A 85 10.06 -5.24 2.68
N ALA A 86 9.68 -4.08 2.15
CA ALA A 86 10.61 -2.96 1.94
C ALA A 86 11.19 -2.42 3.26
N ILE A 87 10.35 -2.27 4.29
CA ILE A 87 10.77 -1.84 5.63
C ILE A 87 11.72 -2.88 6.24
N SER A 88 11.35 -4.16 6.22
CA SER A 88 12.22 -5.23 6.73
C SER A 88 13.59 -5.24 6.05
N GLN A 89 13.63 -5.13 4.72
CA GLN A 89 14.90 -5.05 3.99
C GLN A 89 15.73 -3.82 4.38
N SER A 90 15.10 -2.67 4.60
CA SER A 90 15.79 -1.46 5.06
C SER A 90 16.39 -1.64 6.44
N LEU A 91 15.65 -2.27 7.38
CA LEU A 91 16.13 -2.57 8.73
C LEU A 91 17.30 -3.56 8.70
N SER A 92 17.23 -4.62 7.87
CA SER A 92 18.33 -5.56 7.69
C SER A 92 19.59 -4.89 7.13
N ARG A 93 19.45 -4.00 6.14
CA ARG A 93 20.60 -3.23 5.59
C ARG A 93 21.22 -2.29 6.62
N ALA A 94 20.42 -1.74 7.53
CA ALA A 94 20.89 -0.90 8.62
C ALA A 94 21.52 -1.70 9.79
N GLY A 95 21.50 -3.04 9.74
CA GLY A 95 21.96 -3.90 10.84
C GLY A 95 21.03 -3.90 12.06
N LEU A 96 19.77 -3.51 11.87
CA LEU A 96 18.75 -3.38 12.93
C LEU A 96 17.77 -4.55 12.95
N ALA A 97 17.87 -5.50 12.02
CA ALA A 97 17.11 -6.75 12.05
C ALA A 97 17.92 -7.82 12.79
N ALA A 98 17.31 -8.44 13.80
CA ALA A 98 17.86 -9.59 14.54
C ALA A 98 17.77 -10.89 13.74
#